data_AF-A0A0P7WE03-F1
#
_entry.id   AF-A0A0P7WE03-F1
#
_cell.length_a   1.000
_cell.length_b   1.000
_cell.length_c   1.000
_cell.angle_alpha   90.00
_cell.angle_beta   90.00
_cell.angle_gamma   90.00
#
_symmetry.space_group_name_H-M   'P 1'
#
loop_
_entity.id
_entity.type
_entity.pdbx_description
1 polymer ?
#
loop_
_entity_poly.entity_id
_entity_poly.type
_entity_poly.pdbx_seq_one_letter_code
_entity_poly.pdbx_strand_id
1 'polypeptide(L)'
;MHIALGLDGTKKDTPTVFIVMAQKARTVLTLDAETVNALKHGINFKKNREDGKCYIIYKDNRGLRACKNQCKHQGGLFIEDMEDIDGKTVRCTKHNWKLNVSSMEYVNPPDCFTQDELEVVWVNEGVQLVELSPPDPWNVDPKTPEELEVGEVTPPEDSLERLCQADAIYISHMHSDHLSYPSLKTLSDRRPDVPIYVGDTSRPVFWYLRSSGVTLTNINVVPFGIWQNIDEHLRFMILMDGVHPEMDTCIIVEYKGHKILNTVDCTQPNGGQLPSAVDLMMSDFAGGASGFPMSFTGGKYTETWKAEFIKNERKKLLNYKAQLVKTLQPKIYCPFAGYFIEAHPSDRYIREINMKNSAEELNALIRKLNPSIKTWTPKPGSVLDLSLALKDPSSSMAITDPPPNTQLYMNKWEFDLYMDEINSVITDDIFKHKNWIQFYYRWADFKDYNLVVRVIETDEDFRPFPNGYDYFVDFLDLSFPGQRPERDHAYLE
;
A
#
# COMPACT_ATOMS: atom_id res chain seq x y z
N MET A 1 44.35 15.44 15.30
CA MET A 1 45.61 15.81 14.59
C MET A 1 46.53 14.58 14.60
N HIS A 2 47.34 14.38 13.56
CA HIS A 2 47.92 13.08 13.16
C HIS A 2 48.71 12.26 14.21
N ILE A 3 48.67 10.93 14.10
CA ILE A 3 49.78 10.03 13.64
C ILE A 3 49.29 8.55 13.62
N ALA A 4 49.93 7.68 12.83
CA ALA A 4 49.64 6.24 12.68
C ALA A 4 50.86 5.36 13.03
N LEU A 5 50.76 4.02 12.82
CA LEU A 5 51.68 2.90 13.15
C LEU A 5 51.36 2.19 14.49
N GLY A 6 51.43 0.85 14.64
CA GLY A 6 51.62 -0.20 13.63
C GLY A 6 51.90 -1.61 14.22
N LEU A 7 51.18 -2.62 13.71
CA LEU A 7 51.48 -4.07 13.63
C LEU A 7 51.72 -4.99 14.87
N ASP A 8 50.94 -6.08 14.82
CA ASP A 8 51.23 -7.50 15.14
C ASP A 8 50.87 -8.09 16.52
N GLY A 9 50.27 -9.30 16.51
CA GLY A 9 49.67 -9.90 17.74
C GLY A 9 48.68 -11.09 17.61
N THR A 10 48.79 -11.94 16.59
CA THR A 10 48.27 -13.34 16.55
C THR A 10 46.78 -13.70 16.81
N LYS A 11 46.13 -14.19 15.74
CA LYS A 11 45.15 -15.31 15.65
C LYS A 11 43.74 -15.24 16.30
N LYS A 12 42.76 -15.29 15.37
CA LYS A 12 41.54 -16.15 15.28
C LYS A 12 40.15 -15.52 15.48
N ASP A 13 39.31 -15.80 14.47
CA ASP A 13 37.84 -15.95 14.41
C ASP A 13 36.93 -14.68 14.46
N THR A 14 36.08 -14.49 13.41
CA THR A 14 35.03 -13.46 13.14
C THR A 14 33.63 -13.85 13.73
N PRO A 15 32.49 -13.07 13.68
CA PRO A 15 32.11 -11.91 12.81
C PRO A 15 31.67 -10.50 13.41
N THR A 16 30.37 -10.10 13.43
CA THR A 16 29.83 -8.76 12.94
C THR A 16 28.34 -8.45 13.34
N VAL A 17 27.91 -7.17 13.54
CA VAL A 17 26.84 -6.45 14.39
C VAL A 17 25.28 -6.76 14.21
N PHE A 18 24.26 -5.89 14.50
CA PHE A 18 22.98 -5.63 13.72
C PHE A 18 21.89 -4.68 14.34
N ILE A 19 20.66 -4.56 13.73
CA ILE A 19 19.58 -3.54 13.92
C ILE A 19 18.11 -4.04 13.55
N VAL A 20 17.01 -3.33 13.95
CA VAL A 20 15.53 -3.58 13.68
C VAL A 20 14.74 -2.24 13.33
N MET A 21 13.40 -2.19 13.03
CA MET A 21 12.60 -1.00 12.54
C MET A 21 11.20 -0.68 13.22
N ALA A 22 10.42 0.35 12.76
CA ALA A 22 9.32 1.09 13.51
C ALA A 22 7.97 1.49 12.76
N GLN A 23 6.97 2.12 13.45
CA GLN A 23 5.51 2.32 13.08
C GLN A 23 5.00 3.81 12.90
N LYS A 24 3.75 4.08 12.40
CA LYS A 24 3.15 5.45 12.13
C LYS A 24 1.68 5.68 12.62
N ALA A 25 1.23 6.96 12.80
CA ALA A 25 -0.07 7.39 13.39
C ALA A 25 -0.77 8.66 12.76
N ARG A 26 -2.11 8.87 12.92
CA ARG A 26 -2.88 10.07 12.45
C ARG A 26 -4.19 10.40 13.23
N THR A 27 -4.45 11.67 13.59
CA THR A 27 -5.73 12.16 14.20
C THR A 27 -6.88 12.31 13.18
N VAL A 28 -8.12 11.97 13.57
CA VAL A 28 -9.30 11.86 12.67
C VAL A 28 -10.59 12.58 13.15
N LEU A 29 -10.72 12.95 14.43
CA LEU A 29 -11.81 13.80 14.96
C LEU A 29 -11.28 14.60 16.16
N THR A 30 -11.79 15.83 16.34
CA THR A 30 -11.59 16.64 17.57
C THR A 30 -12.95 17.11 18.11
N LEU A 31 -13.10 17.11 19.43
CA LEU A 31 -14.25 17.62 20.19
C LEU A 31 -13.76 18.60 21.27
N ASP A 32 -14.46 19.71 21.44
CA ASP A 32 -14.21 20.65 22.54
C ASP A 32 -14.78 20.16 23.89
N ALA A 33 -14.34 20.82 24.98
CA ALA A 33 -14.73 20.46 26.34
C ALA A 33 -16.26 20.51 26.56
N GLU A 34 -16.97 21.47 25.97
CA GLU A 34 -18.44 21.56 26.05
C GLU A 34 -19.08 20.34 25.40
N THR A 35 -18.64 19.96 24.20
CA THR A 35 -19.16 18.81 23.46
C THR A 35 -18.85 17.48 24.16
N VAL A 36 -17.70 17.36 24.82
CA VAL A 36 -17.29 16.17 25.60
C VAL A 36 -18.08 16.06 26.92
N ASN A 37 -18.30 17.18 27.60
CA ASN A 37 -19.15 17.23 28.79
C ASN A 37 -20.61 16.89 28.46
N ALA A 38 -21.10 17.29 27.28
CA ALA A 38 -22.42 16.95 26.78
C ALA A 38 -22.56 15.50 26.24
N LEU A 39 -21.50 14.68 26.22
CA LEU A 39 -21.61 13.25 25.90
C LEU A 39 -22.39 12.53 27.00
N LYS A 40 -23.44 11.81 26.59
CA LYS A 40 -24.25 10.96 27.48
C LYS A 40 -23.46 9.71 27.87
N HIS A 41 -23.80 9.08 29.00
CA HIS A 41 -23.36 7.72 29.28
C HIS A 41 -24.01 6.75 28.27
N GLY A 42 -23.25 5.81 27.71
CA GLY A 42 -23.62 4.95 26.60
C GLY A 42 -23.06 5.44 25.25
N ILE A 43 -23.74 5.03 24.17
CA ILE A 43 -23.37 5.34 22.78
C ILE A 43 -23.60 6.83 22.45
N ASN A 44 -22.63 7.46 21.77
CA ASN A 44 -22.77 8.80 21.20
C ASN A 44 -22.22 8.82 19.76
N PHE A 45 -23.06 9.19 18.79
CA PHE A 45 -22.60 9.41 17.42
C PHE A 45 -22.15 10.86 17.25
N LYS A 46 -20.90 11.07 16.80
CA LYS A 46 -20.34 12.39 16.51
C LYS A 46 -19.80 12.42 15.09
N LYS A 47 -20.19 13.44 14.33
CA LYS A 47 -19.76 13.64 12.94
C LYS A 47 -18.67 14.71 12.92
N ASN A 48 -17.52 14.41 12.32
CA ASN A 48 -16.54 15.43 12.00
C ASN A 48 -17.18 16.37 10.95
N ARG A 49 -17.13 17.68 11.20
CA ARG A 49 -17.71 18.69 10.29
C ARG A 49 -16.84 18.93 9.06
N GLU A 50 -15.56 18.60 9.12
CA GLU A 50 -14.57 18.88 8.08
C GLU A 50 -14.60 17.84 6.96
N ASP A 51 -14.47 16.55 7.29
CA ASP A 51 -14.48 15.46 6.31
C ASP A 51 -15.83 14.73 6.19
N GLY A 52 -16.81 15.12 7.01
CA GLY A 52 -18.15 14.55 7.03
C GLY A 52 -18.22 13.10 7.52
N LYS A 53 -17.14 12.50 8.03
CA LYS A 53 -17.16 11.13 8.56
C LYS A 53 -17.83 11.11 9.93
N CYS A 54 -18.53 10.01 10.21
CA CYS A 54 -19.17 9.77 11.49
C CYS A 54 -18.32 8.83 12.32
N TYR A 55 -18.33 9.05 13.63
CA TYR A 55 -17.57 8.32 14.64
C TYR A 55 -18.52 7.91 15.75
N ILE A 56 -18.29 6.74 16.32
CA ILE A 56 -19.01 6.27 17.50
C ILE A 56 -18.09 6.48 18.69
N ILE A 57 -18.59 7.14 19.71
CA ILE A 57 -17.90 7.36 20.97
C ILE A 57 -18.78 6.73 22.05
N TYR A 58 -18.27 5.66 22.66
CA TYR A 58 -18.90 5.03 23.79
C TYR A 58 -18.32 5.62 25.07
N LYS A 59 -19.19 6.12 25.95
CA LYS A 59 -18.81 6.74 27.24
C LYS A 59 -19.37 5.93 28.39
N ASP A 60 -18.54 5.50 29.31
CA ASP A 60 -18.99 4.93 30.58
C ASP A 60 -18.15 5.42 31.75
N ASN A 61 -18.32 4.81 32.92
CA ASN A 61 -17.60 5.16 34.14
C ASN A 61 -16.07 4.89 34.06
N ARG A 62 -15.58 4.17 33.04
CA ARG A 62 -14.15 3.88 32.82
C ARG A 62 -13.50 4.85 31.85
N GLY A 63 -14.27 5.53 31.00
CA GLY A 63 -13.77 6.57 30.10
C GLY A 63 -14.53 6.67 28.79
N LEU A 64 -13.77 7.03 27.74
CA LEU A 64 -14.25 7.08 26.36
C LEU A 64 -13.52 6.02 25.54
N ARG A 65 -14.27 5.22 24.80
CA ARG A 65 -13.80 4.38 23.69
C ARG A 65 -14.36 4.92 22.39
N ALA A 66 -13.64 4.81 21.29
CA ALA A 66 -14.11 5.38 20.03
C ALA A 66 -13.69 4.58 18.81
N CYS A 67 -14.51 4.63 17.76
CA CYS A 67 -14.18 4.05 16.48
C CYS A 67 -14.79 4.86 15.33
N LYS A 68 -14.35 4.60 14.10
CA LYS A 68 -15.06 5.08 12.92
C LYS A 68 -16.45 4.46 12.91
N ASN A 69 -17.50 5.24 12.64
CA ASN A 69 -18.84 4.73 12.39
C ASN A 69 -18.92 4.15 10.96
N GLN A 70 -18.10 3.13 10.71
CA GLN A 70 -18.00 2.45 9.44
C GLN A 70 -17.69 0.99 9.71
N CYS A 71 -18.69 0.14 9.54
CA CYS A 71 -18.58 -1.28 9.76
C CYS A 71 -17.49 -1.90 8.86
N LYS A 72 -16.44 -2.48 9.47
CA LYS A 72 -15.34 -3.19 8.81
C LYS A 72 -15.77 -4.25 7.78
N HIS A 73 -17.00 -4.76 7.84
CA HIS A 73 -17.50 -5.75 6.88
C HIS A 73 -17.67 -5.19 5.45
N GLN A 74 -18.55 -4.19 5.29
CA GLN A 74 -18.97 -3.66 3.98
C GLN A 74 -19.08 -2.13 3.99
N GLY A 75 -18.44 -1.46 4.94
CA GLY A 75 -18.49 -0.01 5.11
C GLY A 75 -19.90 0.54 5.35
N GLY A 76 -20.79 -0.25 5.95
CA GLY A 76 -22.12 0.23 6.38
C GLY A 76 -22.02 1.11 7.62
N LEU A 77 -22.88 2.12 7.74
CA LEU A 77 -22.98 2.89 8.99
C LEU A 77 -23.71 2.06 10.05
N PHE A 78 -23.31 2.22 11.30
CA PHE A 78 -24.06 1.75 12.46
C PHE A 78 -25.07 2.80 12.93
N ILE A 79 -26.15 2.30 13.53
CA ILE A 79 -27.20 3.03 14.23
C ILE A 79 -27.44 2.40 15.60
N GLU A 80 -28.08 3.12 16.52
CA GLU A 80 -28.57 2.54 17.78
C GLU A 80 -29.50 1.36 17.49
N ASP A 81 -29.39 0.29 18.28
CA ASP A 81 -30.24 -0.87 18.12
C ASP A 81 -31.39 -0.84 19.12
N MET A 82 -32.64 -0.91 18.63
CA MET A 82 -33.84 -0.75 19.49
C MET A 82 -34.08 -1.97 20.41
N GLU A 83 -33.34 -3.06 20.19
CA GLU A 83 -33.34 -4.27 21.00
C GLU A 83 -32.20 -4.25 22.05
N ASP A 84 -31.39 -3.20 22.09
CA ASP A 84 -30.29 -3.07 23.04
C ASP A 84 -30.82 -2.71 24.45
N ILE A 85 -30.66 -3.64 25.37
CA ILE A 85 -31.10 -3.51 26.77
C ILE A 85 -29.97 -2.91 27.65
N ASP A 86 -28.71 -2.96 27.23
CA ASP A 86 -27.56 -2.52 28.02
C ASP A 86 -26.91 -1.19 27.56
N GLY A 87 -27.27 -0.72 26.37
CA GLY A 87 -26.89 0.61 25.84
C GLY A 87 -25.49 0.67 25.24
N LYS A 88 -24.93 -0.49 24.84
CA LYS A 88 -23.56 -0.66 24.34
C LYS A 88 -23.51 -1.20 22.92
N THR A 89 -24.64 -1.60 22.35
CA THR A 89 -24.74 -2.33 21.08
C THR A 89 -25.30 -1.46 19.95
N VAL A 90 -24.53 -1.33 18.87
CA VAL A 90 -24.95 -0.62 17.65
C VAL A 90 -25.14 -1.61 16.50
N ARG A 91 -26.16 -1.42 15.66
CA ARG A 91 -26.48 -2.32 14.54
C ARG A 91 -26.12 -1.70 13.19
N CYS A 92 -25.41 -2.46 12.36
CA CYS A 92 -25.04 -2.08 11.01
C CYS A 92 -26.28 -2.03 10.10
N THR A 93 -26.49 -0.89 9.45
CA THR A 93 -27.64 -0.63 8.56
C THR A 93 -27.71 -1.53 7.32
N LYS A 94 -26.60 -2.14 6.88
CA LYS A 94 -26.56 -2.95 5.63
C LYS A 94 -26.93 -4.41 5.81
N HIS A 95 -26.58 -5.02 6.94
CA HIS A 95 -26.69 -6.47 7.14
C HIS A 95 -26.97 -6.85 8.60
N ASN A 96 -27.46 -5.90 9.42
CA ASN A 96 -27.90 -6.10 10.80
C ASN A 96 -26.84 -6.63 11.79
N TRP A 97 -25.56 -6.60 11.42
CA TRP A 97 -24.48 -7.02 12.30
C TRP A 97 -24.37 -6.07 13.48
N LYS A 98 -24.28 -6.62 14.69
CA LYS A 98 -24.27 -5.87 15.94
C LYS A 98 -22.82 -5.74 16.42
N LEU A 99 -22.39 -4.53 16.75
CA LEU A 99 -21.08 -4.18 17.31
C LEU A 99 -21.29 -3.70 18.75
N ASN A 100 -20.63 -4.33 19.71
CA ASN A 100 -20.55 -3.81 21.07
C ASN A 100 -19.44 -2.76 21.08
N VAL A 101 -19.80 -1.48 21.17
CA VAL A 101 -18.81 -0.37 21.15
C VAL A 101 -18.13 -0.15 22.50
N SER A 102 -18.52 -0.88 23.54
CA SER A 102 -17.79 -0.92 24.82
C SER A 102 -16.62 -1.90 24.81
N SER A 103 -16.63 -2.88 23.88
CA SER A 103 -15.56 -3.86 23.70
C SER A 103 -14.82 -3.71 22.36
N MET A 104 -15.51 -3.15 21.36
CA MET A 104 -15.17 -3.11 19.93
C MET A 104 -15.29 -4.46 19.21
N GLU A 105 -15.79 -5.51 19.87
CA GLU A 105 -16.16 -6.76 19.19
C GLU A 105 -17.54 -6.67 18.51
N TYR A 106 -17.64 -7.33 17.37
CA TYR A 106 -18.94 -7.65 16.79
C TYR A 106 -19.58 -8.79 17.58
N VAL A 107 -20.78 -8.57 18.11
CA VAL A 107 -21.56 -9.58 18.87
C VAL A 107 -22.48 -10.40 17.97
N ASN A 108 -22.70 -9.96 16.74
CA ASN A 108 -23.37 -10.75 15.71
C ASN A 108 -22.80 -10.40 14.31
N PRO A 109 -22.07 -11.31 13.65
CA PRO A 109 -21.58 -12.58 14.18
C PRO A 109 -20.49 -12.33 15.25
N PRO A 110 -20.46 -13.11 16.34
CA PRO A 110 -19.37 -13.08 17.31
C PRO A 110 -18.03 -13.49 16.66
N ASP A 111 -16.92 -13.18 17.33
CA ASP A 111 -15.58 -13.71 17.09
C ASP A 111 -15.02 -13.48 15.66
N CYS A 112 -15.59 -12.55 14.89
CA CYS A 112 -15.27 -12.42 13.47
C CYS A 112 -14.10 -11.45 13.19
N PHE A 113 -14.12 -10.28 13.85
CA PHE A 113 -13.09 -9.25 13.84
C PHE A 113 -13.46 -8.16 14.85
N THR A 114 -12.48 -7.53 15.49
CA THR A 114 -12.69 -6.30 16.25
C THR A 114 -12.79 -5.11 15.29
N GLN A 115 -13.60 -4.10 15.63
CA GLN A 115 -13.59 -2.80 14.97
C GLN A 115 -12.25 -2.10 15.24
N ASP A 116 -11.73 -1.31 14.29
CA ASP A 116 -10.54 -0.49 14.56
C ASP A 116 -10.91 0.57 15.59
N GLU A 117 -10.39 0.41 16.79
CA GLU A 117 -10.45 1.42 17.82
C GLU A 117 -9.55 2.59 17.43
N LEU A 118 -10.06 3.78 17.68
CA LEU A 118 -9.31 5.02 17.55
C LEU A 118 -8.81 5.41 18.93
N GLU A 119 -7.53 5.70 19.04
CA GLU A 119 -6.92 6.13 20.28
C GLU A 119 -7.54 7.46 20.74
N VAL A 120 -8.01 7.52 22.00
CA VAL A 120 -8.76 8.67 22.52
C VAL A 120 -7.84 9.58 23.34
N VAL A 121 -7.35 10.63 22.69
CA VAL A 121 -6.35 11.56 23.23
C VAL A 121 -7.02 12.81 23.82
N TRP A 122 -6.84 13.07 25.11
CA TRP A 122 -7.40 14.25 25.77
C TRP A 122 -6.53 15.50 25.58
N VAL A 123 -7.14 16.63 25.19
CA VAL A 123 -6.43 17.89 24.89
C VAL A 123 -7.27 19.08 25.37
N ASN A 124 -6.75 19.84 26.35
CA ASN A 124 -7.38 21.06 26.90
C ASN A 124 -8.88 20.87 27.27
N GLU A 125 -9.16 19.84 28.08
CA GLU A 125 -10.51 19.39 28.48
C GLU A 125 -11.41 18.87 27.34
N GLY A 126 -10.98 19.01 26.07
CA GLY A 126 -11.53 18.33 24.90
C GLY A 126 -10.85 16.99 24.58
N VAL A 127 -11.22 16.40 23.45
CA VAL A 127 -10.84 15.03 23.03
C VAL A 127 -10.52 14.97 21.54
N GLN A 128 -9.50 14.19 21.18
CA GLN A 128 -9.13 13.82 19.82
C GLN A 128 -9.15 12.30 19.63
N LEU A 129 -9.39 11.82 18.40
CA LEU A 129 -9.39 10.39 18.03
C LEU A 129 -8.28 10.09 17.00
N VAL A 130 -7.52 8.98 17.09
CA VAL A 130 -6.28 8.72 16.28
C VAL A 130 -6.15 7.26 15.74
N GLU A 131 -5.43 7.01 14.64
CA GLU A 131 -5.33 5.74 13.85
C GLU A 131 -3.87 5.30 13.48
N LEU A 132 -3.52 3.98 13.37
CA LEU A 132 -2.13 3.39 13.32
C LEU A 132 -1.86 2.28 12.22
N SER A 133 -0.60 1.89 11.86
CA SER A 133 -0.27 0.83 10.80
C SER A 133 1.21 0.25 10.72
N PRO A 134 1.49 -1.09 10.47
CA PRO A 134 2.83 -1.78 10.35
C PRO A 134 3.13 -2.74 9.09
N PRO A 135 4.34 -3.38 8.90
CA PRO A 135 4.82 -4.15 7.69
C PRO A 135 5.10 -5.72 7.80
N ASP A 136 5.65 -6.40 6.74
CA ASP A 136 5.38 -7.82 6.27
C ASP A 136 6.61 -8.79 5.94
N PRO A 137 6.53 -10.16 5.99
CA PRO A 137 7.68 -11.12 5.85
C PRO A 137 7.47 -12.54 5.13
N TRP A 138 8.04 -12.84 3.95
CA TRP A 138 7.75 -14.12 3.20
C TRP A 138 8.89 -14.75 2.31
N ASN A 139 9.82 -15.63 2.74
CA ASN A 139 10.94 -16.08 1.86
C ASN A 139 11.60 -17.49 1.96
N VAL A 140 11.01 -18.56 2.52
CA VAL A 140 11.61 -19.94 2.44
C VAL A 140 10.66 -21.06 1.96
N ASP A 141 11.29 -22.14 1.44
CA ASP A 141 10.80 -23.40 0.82
C ASP A 141 10.14 -23.35 -0.59
N PRO A 142 10.93 -23.03 -1.65
CA PRO A 142 10.45 -23.05 -3.03
C PRO A 142 10.39 -24.46 -3.65
N LYS A 143 9.26 -24.77 -4.31
CA LYS A 143 9.00 -26.06 -5.00
C LYS A 143 9.49 -26.08 -6.45
N THR A 144 9.70 -27.27 -6.99
CA THR A 144 10.07 -27.52 -8.39
C THR A 144 9.06 -26.90 -9.37
N PRO A 145 9.48 -26.11 -10.38
CA PRO A 145 8.56 -25.49 -11.34
C PRO A 145 8.02 -26.49 -12.37
N GLU A 146 6.73 -26.37 -12.70
CA GLU A 146 6.09 -26.96 -13.89
C GLU A 146 5.51 -25.83 -14.78
N GLU A 147 5.10 -26.17 -16.01
CA GLU A 147 4.93 -25.22 -17.12
C GLU A 147 4.05 -23.99 -16.83
N LEU A 148 4.55 -22.84 -17.29
CA LEU A 148 3.99 -21.51 -17.06
C LEU A 148 3.10 -21.05 -18.22
N GLU A 149 1.97 -20.40 -17.92
CA GLU A 149 1.43 -19.34 -18.77
C GLU A 149 1.03 -18.09 -17.98
N VAL A 150 1.16 -16.96 -18.69
CA VAL A 150 0.96 -15.55 -18.32
C VAL A 150 1.69 -15.09 -17.04
N GLY A 151 2.63 -14.17 -17.24
CA GLY A 151 3.47 -13.57 -16.21
C GLY A 151 3.47 -12.04 -16.27
N GLU A 152 4.37 -11.45 -15.50
CA GLU A 152 4.73 -10.04 -15.57
C GLU A 152 5.22 -9.65 -16.97
N VAL A 153 5.02 -8.40 -17.38
CA VAL A 153 5.46 -7.93 -18.70
C VAL A 153 6.98 -7.77 -18.78
N THR A 154 7.60 -8.30 -19.83
CA THR A 154 9.03 -8.05 -20.10
C THR A 154 9.19 -6.64 -20.67
N PRO A 155 10.02 -5.77 -20.07
CA PRO A 155 10.30 -4.45 -20.65
C PRO A 155 11.07 -4.61 -21.98
N PRO A 156 10.92 -3.69 -22.95
CA PRO A 156 11.73 -3.70 -24.18
C PRO A 156 13.23 -3.73 -23.88
N GLU A 157 14.01 -4.39 -24.74
CA GLU A 157 15.49 -4.48 -24.59
C GLU A 157 16.15 -3.10 -24.50
N ASP A 158 15.60 -2.09 -25.17
CA ASP A 158 16.06 -0.70 -25.18
C ASP A 158 15.40 0.19 -24.10
N SER A 159 14.70 -0.39 -23.13
CA SER A 159 13.98 0.34 -22.08
C SER A 159 14.92 1.20 -21.21
N LEU A 160 16.11 0.69 -20.88
CA LEU A 160 17.12 1.43 -20.12
C LEU A 160 17.74 2.57 -20.96
N GLU A 161 17.98 2.36 -22.25
CA GLU A 161 18.41 3.39 -23.21
C GLU A 161 17.37 4.51 -23.28
N ARG A 162 16.08 4.17 -23.43
CA ARG A 162 14.97 5.13 -23.43
C ARG A 162 14.90 5.92 -22.13
N LEU A 163 15.05 5.26 -20.99
CA LEU A 163 15.09 5.90 -19.66
C LEU A 163 16.29 6.86 -19.54
N CYS A 164 17.47 6.44 -20.02
CA CYS A 164 18.66 7.28 -20.09
C CYS A 164 18.54 8.44 -21.09
N GLN A 165 17.64 8.36 -22.07
CA GLN A 165 17.40 9.41 -23.08
C GLN A 165 16.25 10.36 -22.72
N ALA A 166 15.41 10.02 -21.75
CA ALA A 166 14.25 10.83 -21.37
C ALA A 166 14.61 12.27 -20.96
N ASP A 167 13.80 13.25 -21.39
CA ASP A 167 13.95 14.65 -20.97
C ASP A 167 13.52 14.86 -19.51
N ALA A 168 12.55 14.07 -19.06
CA ALA A 168 12.06 14.02 -17.69
C ALA A 168 11.52 12.62 -17.35
N ILE A 169 11.67 12.22 -16.09
CA ILE A 169 11.10 10.99 -15.52
C ILE A 169 10.09 11.40 -14.45
N TYR A 170 8.92 10.76 -14.43
CA TYR A 170 7.93 10.88 -13.37
C TYR A 170 7.87 9.56 -12.59
N ILE A 171 7.94 9.64 -11.27
CA ILE A 171 7.69 8.49 -10.39
C ILE A 171 6.48 8.81 -9.51
N SER A 172 5.47 7.94 -9.57
CA SER A 172 4.16 8.15 -8.96
C SER A 172 4.19 8.02 -7.44
N HIS A 173 4.77 6.93 -6.93
CA HIS A 173 4.83 6.60 -5.50
C HIS A 173 5.91 5.55 -5.22
N MET A 174 5.97 5.05 -3.97
CA MET A 174 7.11 4.29 -3.44
C MET A 174 7.04 2.76 -3.56
N HIS A 175 5.98 2.19 -4.16
CA HIS A 175 5.87 0.73 -4.33
C HIS A 175 6.83 0.23 -5.42
N SER A 176 7.29 -1.02 -5.30
CA SER A 176 8.38 -1.59 -6.11
C SER A 176 8.06 -1.73 -7.59
N ASP A 177 6.78 -1.87 -7.95
CA ASP A 177 6.27 -1.90 -9.33
C ASP A 177 6.21 -0.50 -9.98
N HIS A 178 6.41 0.58 -9.21
CA HIS A 178 6.55 1.96 -9.70
C HIS A 178 7.94 2.57 -9.43
N LEU A 179 8.68 2.02 -8.46
CA LEU A 179 10.00 2.49 -7.99
C LEU A 179 10.96 1.30 -7.76
N SER A 180 11.78 0.99 -8.76
CA SER A 180 12.84 -0.03 -8.67
C SER A 180 14.19 0.61 -8.33
N TYR A 181 14.71 0.40 -7.12
CA TYR A 181 16.06 0.83 -6.75
C TYR A 181 17.17 0.17 -7.59
N PRO A 182 17.12 -1.13 -7.97
CA PRO A 182 18.06 -1.71 -8.93
C PRO A 182 18.09 -1.00 -10.30
N SER A 183 16.91 -0.64 -10.83
CA SER A 183 16.81 0.13 -12.08
C SER A 183 17.36 1.54 -11.91
N LEU A 184 17.05 2.21 -10.80
CA LEU A 184 17.59 3.54 -10.48
C LEU A 184 19.10 3.53 -10.23
N LYS A 185 19.66 2.45 -9.69
CA LYS A 185 21.11 2.31 -9.52
C LYS A 185 21.79 2.33 -10.87
N THR A 186 21.35 1.46 -11.77
CA THR A 186 21.80 1.38 -13.16
C THR A 186 21.61 2.69 -13.92
N LEU A 187 20.49 3.39 -13.71
CA LEU A 187 20.26 4.73 -14.26
C LEU A 187 21.25 5.76 -13.70
N SER A 188 21.47 5.77 -12.38
CA SER A 188 22.37 6.73 -11.72
C SER A 188 23.83 6.56 -12.11
N ASP A 189 24.24 5.34 -12.46
CA ASP A 189 25.59 5.06 -12.96
C ASP A 189 25.78 5.50 -14.43
N ARG A 190 24.68 5.69 -15.20
CA ARG A 190 24.69 6.10 -16.62
C ARG A 190 24.36 7.58 -16.86
N ARG A 191 23.38 8.13 -16.14
CA ARG A 191 22.88 9.51 -16.26
C ARG A 191 22.34 10.01 -14.90
N PRO A 192 23.21 10.33 -13.94
CA PRO A 192 22.80 10.77 -12.59
C PRO A 192 22.08 12.12 -12.56
N ASP A 193 22.15 12.90 -13.64
CA ASP A 193 21.61 14.25 -13.83
C ASP A 193 20.23 14.30 -14.50
N VAL A 194 19.67 13.16 -14.90
CA VAL A 194 18.34 13.10 -15.54
C VAL A 194 17.27 13.73 -14.62
N PRO A 195 16.45 14.68 -15.11
CA PRO A 195 15.41 15.30 -14.29
C PRO A 195 14.35 14.28 -13.87
N ILE A 196 14.26 14.00 -12.58
CA ILE A 196 13.19 13.17 -12.00
C ILE A 196 12.24 14.07 -11.23
N TYR A 197 10.94 13.89 -11.43
CA TYR A 197 9.87 14.64 -10.79
C TYR A 197 8.97 13.72 -9.96
N VAL A 198 8.68 14.15 -8.74
CA VAL A 198 7.80 13.46 -7.78
C VAL A 198 6.88 14.45 -7.10
N GLY A 199 5.70 14.00 -6.65
CA GLY A 199 4.80 14.82 -5.86
C GLY A 199 5.32 15.10 -4.45
N ASP A 200 4.91 16.23 -3.87
CA ASP A 200 5.20 16.61 -2.47
C ASP A 200 4.35 15.82 -1.46
N THR A 201 4.60 14.51 -1.37
CA THR A 201 3.89 13.56 -0.51
C THR A 201 4.48 13.52 0.91
N SER A 202 3.62 13.40 1.94
CA SER A 202 4.09 13.30 3.33
C SER A 202 4.83 11.99 3.65
N ARG A 203 4.69 10.94 2.82
CA ARG A 203 5.63 9.83 2.73
C ARG A 203 6.47 10.05 1.47
N PRO A 204 7.74 10.49 1.57
CA PRO A 204 8.56 10.73 0.39
C PRO A 204 8.72 9.47 -0.47
N VAL A 205 8.57 9.62 -1.78
CA VAL A 205 8.76 8.54 -2.77
C VAL A 205 10.10 7.83 -2.55
N PHE A 206 11.16 8.61 -2.36
CA PHE A 206 12.55 8.16 -2.22
C PHE A 206 12.93 7.72 -0.79
N TRP A 207 12.08 6.91 -0.14
CA TRP A 207 12.21 6.55 1.28
C TRP A 207 13.56 5.90 1.65
N TYR A 208 14.14 5.08 0.76
CA TYR A 208 15.39 4.35 0.98
C TYR A 208 16.58 4.84 0.13
N LEU A 209 16.48 6.01 -0.49
CA LEU A 209 17.50 6.52 -1.44
C LEU A 209 18.90 6.66 -0.83
N ARG A 210 19.01 6.94 0.48
CA ARG A 210 20.31 7.04 1.16
C ARG A 210 20.95 5.67 1.43
N SER A 211 20.17 4.64 1.70
CA SER A 211 20.68 3.29 2.01
C SER A 211 20.93 2.47 0.74
N SER A 212 20.17 2.70 -0.33
CA SER A 212 20.28 1.93 -1.59
C SER A 212 21.51 2.23 -2.46
N GLY A 213 22.38 3.17 -2.07
CA GLY A 213 23.59 3.52 -2.84
C GLY A 213 23.32 4.16 -4.22
N VAL A 214 22.07 4.57 -4.48
CA VAL A 214 21.65 5.26 -5.70
C VAL A 214 22.06 6.72 -5.65
N THR A 215 22.80 7.19 -6.66
CA THR A 215 23.41 8.53 -6.69
C THR A 215 22.75 9.44 -7.72
N LEU A 216 21.48 9.77 -7.50
CA LEU A 216 20.73 10.73 -8.32
C LEU A 216 21.00 12.17 -7.85
N THR A 217 21.18 13.08 -8.81
CA THR A 217 21.57 14.49 -8.55
C THR A 217 20.50 15.52 -8.90
N ASN A 218 19.42 15.11 -9.57
CA ASN A 218 18.39 16.00 -10.11
C ASN A 218 16.96 15.50 -9.79
N ILE A 219 16.64 15.39 -8.50
CA ILE A 219 15.30 15.07 -8.01
C ILE A 219 14.55 16.35 -7.68
N ASN A 220 13.38 16.52 -8.30
CA ASN A 220 12.52 17.69 -8.22
C ASN A 220 11.20 17.29 -7.52
N VAL A 221 11.07 17.62 -6.25
CA VAL A 221 9.80 17.49 -5.52
C VAL A 221 8.93 18.69 -5.89
N VAL A 222 7.73 18.45 -6.44
CA VAL A 222 6.86 19.52 -6.94
C VAL A 222 5.49 19.52 -6.26
N PRO A 223 4.91 20.71 -5.98
CA PRO A 223 3.61 20.83 -5.34
C PRO A 223 2.48 20.35 -6.25
N PHE A 224 1.46 19.75 -5.65
CA PHE A 224 0.27 19.29 -6.36
C PHE A 224 -0.49 20.43 -7.03
N GLY A 225 -1.05 20.16 -8.21
CA GLY A 225 -1.91 21.12 -8.91
C GLY A 225 -1.17 22.25 -9.62
N ILE A 226 0.17 22.23 -9.67
CA ILE A 226 1.00 23.26 -10.31
C ILE A 226 1.65 22.73 -11.59
N TRP A 227 1.48 23.46 -12.69
CA TRP A 227 2.11 23.17 -13.97
C TRP A 227 3.64 23.33 -13.91
N GLN A 228 4.35 22.25 -14.21
CA GLN A 228 5.78 22.23 -14.51
C GLN A 228 5.94 22.28 -16.03
N ASN A 229 6.67 23.27 -16.55
CA ASN A 229 6.96 23.38 -17.99
C ASN A 229 8.38 22.85 -18.23
N ILE A 230 8.51 21.87 -19.13
CA ILE A 230 9.81 21.32 -19.56
C ILE A 230 10.37 22.14 -20.72
N ASP A 231 9.54 22.39 -21.74
CA ASP A 231 9.88 23.21 -22.91
C ASP A 231 8.64 23.93 -23.47
N GLU A 232 8.72 24.46 -24.69
CA GLU A 232 7.61 25.12 -25.41
C GLU A 232 6.52 24.16 -25.92
N HIS A 233 6.67 22.86 -25.71
CA HIS A 233 5.80 21.81 -26.21
C HIS A 233 5.26 20.88 -25.11
N LEU A 234 5.99 20.73 -24.00
CA LEU A 234 5.74 19.78 -22.92
C LEU A 234 5.58 20.50 -21.58
N ARG A 235 4.43 20.29 -20.94
CA ARG A 235 4.21 20.59 -19.53
C ARG A 235 3.41 19.49 -18.85
N PHE A 236 3.55 19.36 -17.54
CA PHE A 236 2.79 18.40 -16.76
C PHE A 236 2.38 18.96 -15.39
N MET A 237 1.47 18.27 -14.72
CA MET A 237 0.99 18.59 -13.39
C MET A 237 0.82 17.28 -12.62
N ILE A 238 1.49 17.18 -11.46
CA ILE A 238 1.29 16.07 -10.53
C ILE A 238 0.09 16.43 -9.63
N LEU A 239 -0.72 15.45 -9.31
CA LEU A 239 -1.96 15.54 -8.54
C LEU A 239 -1.96 14.44 -7.46
N MET A 240 -2.45 14.76 -6.27
CA MET A 240 -2.58 13.82 -5.16
C MET A 240 -3.74 12.83 -5.35
N ASP A 241 -3.67 11.67 -4.71
CA ASP A 241 -4.85 10.85 -4.48
C ASP A 241 -5.76 11.42 -3.38
N GLY A 242 -7.07 11.17 -3.46
CA GLY A 242 -8.06 11.59 -2.46
C GLY A 242 -8.21 10.64 -1.26
N VAL A 243 -7.73 9.40 -1.35
CA VAL A 243 -7.80 8.38 -0.28
C VAL A 243 -6.45 8.16 0.38
N HIS A 244 -5.37 8.12 -0.43
CA HIS A 244 -3.98 7.96 -0.02
C HIS A 244 -3.10 9.19 -0.37
N PRO A 245 -3.50 10.42 0.02
CA PRO A 245 -2.76 11.66 -0.29
C PRO A 245 -1.34 11.68 0.29
N GLU A 246 -1.05 10.82 1.26
CA GLU A 246 0.28 10.66 1.84
C GLU A 246 1.28 9.95 0.94
N MET A 247 0.84 9.31 -0.15
CA MET A 247 1.67 8.40 -0.97
C MET A 247 1.35 8.44 -2.47
N ASP A 248 0.08 8.29 -2.85
CA ASP A 248 -0.29 8.03 -4.24
C ASP A 248 -0.45 9.33 -5.03
N THR A 249 0.11 9.35 -6.23
CA THR A 249 0.03 10.50 -7.13
C THR A 249 -0.31 10.09 -8.57
N CYS A 250 -1.00 10.99 -9.26
CA CYS A 250 -1.38 10.90 -10.67
C CYS A 250 -0.85 12.10 -11.44
N ILE A 251 -0.83 12.00 -12.78
CA ILE A 251 -0.22 13.03 -13.63
C ILE A 251 -1.14 13.40 -14.80
N ILE A 252 -1.22 14.71 -15.08
CA ILE A 252 -1.72 15.25 -16.35
C ILE A 252 -0.52 15.77 -17.14
N VAL A 253 -0.41 15.38 -18.40
CA VAL A 253 0.58 15.88 -19.34
C VAL A 253 -0.12 16.61 -20.47
N GLU A 254 0.39 17.78 -20.85
CA GLU A 254 0.07 18.42 -22.12
C GLU A 254 1.33 18.43 -23.00
N TYR A 255 1.25 17.74 -24.15
CA TYR A 255 2.34 17.63 -25.11
C TYR A 255 1.87 17.96 -26.52
N LYS A 256 2.46 18.99 -27.14
CA LYS A 256 2.16 19.45 -28.52
C LYS A 256 0.65 19.64 -28.78
N GLY A 257 -0.08 20.11 -27.77
CA GLY A 257 -1.52 20.35 -27.82
C GLY A 257 -2.40 19.14 -27.47
N HIS A 258 -1.83 17.97 -27.22
CA HIS A 258 -2.55 16.79 -26.73
C HIS A 258 -2.57 16.72 -25.20
N LYS A 259 -3.71 16.34 -24.63
CA LYS A 259 -3.90 16.18 -23.17
C LYS A 259 -3.98 14.71 -22.79
N ILE A 260 -3.06 14.28 -21.93
CA ILE A 260 -2.95 12.91 -21.42
C ILE A 260 -3.19 12.94 -19.91
N LEU A 261 -4.03 12.06 -19.40
CA LEU A 261 -4.25 11.84 -17.97
C LEU A 261 -3.83 10.40 -17.63
N ASN A 262 -2.92 10.23 -16.68
CA ASN A 262 -2.62 8.92 -16.11
C ASN A 262 -2.95 8.94 -14.62
N THR A 263 -3.99 8.21 -14.22
CA THR A 263 -4.38 8.11 -12.80
C THR A 263 -3.49 7.18 -12.00
N VAL A 264 -2.65 6.37 -12.67
CA VAL A 264 -1.83 5.32 -12.06
C VAL A 264 -2.74 4.49 -11.12
N ASP A 265 -2.37 4.34 -9.86
CA ASP A 265 -3.04 3.49 -8.86
C ASP A 265 -3.97 4.29 -7.93
N CYS A 266 -4.13 5.60 -8.18
CA CYS A 266 -4.98 6.47 -7.36
C CYS A 266 -6.40 5.90 -7.22
N THR A 267 -6.83 5.75 -5.96
CA THR A 267 -8.19 5.28 -5.63
C THR A 267 -9.22 6.35 -5.98
N GLN A 268 -8.95 7.62 -5.65
CA GLN A 268 -9.76 8.79 -5.96
C GLN A 268 -8.88 9.96 -6.48
N PRO A 269 -8.31 9.84 -7.69
CA PRO A 269 -7.36 10.80 -8.24
C PRO A 269 -7.87 12.25 -8.20
N ASN A 270 -7.09 13.14 -7.59
CA ASN A 270 -7.42 14.55 -7.32
C ASN A 270 -8.78 14.78 -6.64
N GLY A 271 -9.18 13.89 -5.72
CA GLY A 271 -10.51 13.91 -5.09
C GLY A 271 -11.67 13.69 -6.08
N GLY A 272 -11.39 13.19 -7.29
CA GLY A 272 -12.35 13.05 -8.40
C GLY A 272 -12.46 14.29 -9.29
N GLN A 273 -11.71 15.37 -9.03
CA GLN A 273 -11.70 16.58 -9.85
C GLN A 273 -10.71 16.43 -11.01
N LEU A 274 -11.15 15.80 -12.09
CA LEU A 274 -10.31 15.47 -13.25
C LEU A 274 -10.81 16.15 -14.55
N PRO A 275 -9.90 16.43 -15.50
CA PRO A 275 -10.30 16.96 -16.81
C PRO A 275 -11.14 15.93 -17.59
N SER A 276 -12.26 16.40 -18.14
CA SER A 276 -13.02 15.65 -19.15
C SER A 276 -12.44 15.83 -20.55
N ALA A 277 -12.81 14.92 -21.47
CA ALA A 277 -12.47 14.94 -22.90
C ALA A 277 -10.96 15.00 -23.22
N VAL A 278 -10.14 14.39 -22.35
CA VAL A 278 -8.70 14.18 -22.62
C VAL A 278 -8.49 13.32 -23.87
N ASP A 279 -7.37 13.50 -24.55
CA ASP A 279 -7.02 12.73 -25.74
C ASP A 279 -6.71 11.27 -25.40
N LEU A 280 -5.98 11.06 -24.30
CA LEU A 280 -5.64 9.74 -23.77
C LEU A 280 -5.87 9.73 -22.25
N MET A 281 -6.56 8.70 -21.77
CA MET A 281 -6.67 8.38 -20.34
C MET A 281 -6.05 7.02 -20.05
N MET A 282 -5.27 6.95 -18.97
CA MET A 282 -4.60 5.76 -18.46
C MET A 282 -5.00 5.53 -16.99
N SER A 283 -5.21 4.28 -16.60
CA SER A 283 -5.46 3.90 -15.19
C SER A 283 -5.04 2.47 -14.90
N ASP A 284 -4.95 2.15 -13.60
CA ASP A 284 -5.08 0.80 -13.09
C ASP A 284 -6.39 0.10 -13.52
N PHE A 285 -6.38 -1.23 -13.51
CA PHE A 285 -7.53 -2.08 -13.82
C PHE A 285 -7.63 -3.34 -12.95
N ALA A 286 -6.49 -3.97 -12.64
CA ALA A 286 -6.42 -5.33 -12.10
C ALA A 286 -6.94 -5.46 -10.67
N GLY A 287 -6.45 -4.60 -9.78
CA GLY A 287 -6.55 -4.76 -8.32
C GLY A 287 -5.75 -5.96 -7.80
N GLY A 288 -5.78 -6.17 -6.48
CA GLY A 288 -5.17 -7.35 -5.86
C GLY A 288 -3.70 -7.20 -5.45
N ALA A 289 -3.15 -5.99 -5.42
CA ALA A 289 -1.79 -5.73 -4.94
C ALA A 289 -1.61 -5.98 -3.42
N SER A 290 -2.69 -6.22 -2.68
CA SER A 290 -2.65 -6.56 -1.26
C SER A 290 -2.75 -8.07 -1.06
N GLY A 291 -1.92 -8.61 -0.16
CA GLY A 291 -2.07 -9.97 0.38
C GLY A 291 -3.36 -10.16 1.20
N PHE A 292 -4.10 -9.10 1.55
CA PHE A 292 -5.41 -9.25 2.17
C PHE A 292 -6.49 -9.71 1.17
N PRO A 293 -7.33 -10.71 1.49
CA PRO A 293 -7.35 -11.52 2.72
C PRO A 293 -6.62 -12.87 2.61
N MET A 294 -5.81 -13.10 1.56
CA MET A 294 -5.11 -14.37 1.34
C MET A 294 -4.22 -14.77 2.52
N SER A 295 -3.42 -13.82 3.04
CA SER A 295 -2.50 -14.02 4.17
C SER A 295 -3.17 -14.30 5.52
N PHE A 296 -4.51 -14.30 5.59
CA PHE A 296 -5.27 -14.50 6.82
C PHE A 296 -5.85 -15.91 6.89
N THR A 297 -5.81 -16.52 8.07
CA THR A 297 -6.33 -17.86 8.35
C THR A 297 -7.22 -17.85 9.60
N GLY A 298 -8.01 -18.91 9.77
CA GLY A 298 -8.93 -19.04 10.91
C GLY A 298 -10.18 -18.13 10.83
N GLY A 299 -11.09 -18.30 11.80
CA GLY A 299 -12.33 -17.53 11.91
C GLY A 299 -13.13 -17.47 10.60
N LYS A 300 -13.46 -16.25 10.16
CA LYS A 300 -14.17 -15.98 8.89
C LYS A 300 -13.33 -16.18 7.63
N TYR A 301 -12.01 -16.30 7.72
CA TYR A 301 -11.08 -16.30 6.58
C TYR A 301 -10.99 -17.68 5.91
N THR A 302 -12.14 -18.28 5.61
CA THR A 302 -12.24 -19.55 4.87
C THR A 302 -11.99 -19.31 3.38
N GLU A 303 -11.51 -20.34 2.67
CA GLU A 303 -11.24 -20.26 1.23
C GLU A 303 -12.48 -19.86 0.40
N THR A 304 -13.67 -20.32 0.81
CA THR A 304 -14.93 -19.91 0.18
C THR A 304 -15.22 -18.42 0.39
N TRP A 305 -15.04 -17.90 1.62
CA TRP A 305 -15.23 -16.47 1.90
C TRP A 305 -14.21 -15.61 1.16
N LYS A 306 -12.94 -16.03 1.11
CA LYS A 306 -11.86 -15.38 0.35
C LYS A 306 -12.24 -15.27 -1.14
N ALA A 307 -12.68 -16.37 -1.76
CA ALA A 307 -13.08 -16.38 -3.17
C ALA A 307 -14.28 -15.45 -3.46
N GLU A 308 -15.30 -15.44 -2.60
CA GLU A 308 -16.44 -14.54 -2.73
C GLU A 308 -16.06 -13.07 -2.52
N PHE A 309 -15.20 -12.78 -1.54
CA PHE A 309 -14.68 -11.44 -1.27
C PHE A 309 -13.92 -10.88 -2.49
N ILE A 310 -12.94 -11.63 -3.01
CA ILE A 310 -12.15 -11.23 -4.19
C ILE A 310 -13.07 -10.97 -5.39
N LYS A 311 -13.99 -11.88 -5.69
CA LYS A 311 -14.96 -11.71 -6.79
C LYS A 311 -15.79 -10.43 -6.67
N ASN A 312 -16.18 -10.06 -5.45
CA ASN A 312 -16.95 -8.84 -5.20
C ASN A 312 -16.09 -7.57 -5.32
N GLU A 313 -14.86 -7.56 -4.79
CA GLU A 313 -13.96 -6.39 -4.90
C GLU A 313 -13.50 -6.16 -6.34
N ARG A 314 -13.15 -7.22 -7.08
CA ARG A 314 -12.80 -7.11 -8.52
C ARG A 314 -13.96 -6.53 -9.33
N LYS A 315 -15.18 -7.00 -9.09
CA LYS A 315 -16.40 -6.46 -9.71
C LYS A 315 -16.64 -4.99 -9.33
N LYS A 316 -16.40 -4.56 -8.08
CA LYS A 316 -16.50 -3.15 -7.68
C LYS A 316 -15.50 -2.29 -8.44
N LEU A 317 -14.23 -2.68 -8.45
CA LEU A 317 -13.15 -1.97 -9.15
C LEU A 317 -13.44 -1.82 -10.64
N LEU A 318 -13.81 -2.93 -11.31
CA LEU A 318 -14.15 -2.96 -12.74
C LEU A 318 -15.27 -1.97 -13.09
N ASN A 319 -16.34 -1.96 -12.29
CA ASN A 319 -17.44 -1.02 -12.48
C ASN A 319 -17.03 0.43 -12.19
N TYR A 320 -16.24 0.67 -11.13
CA TYR A 320 -15.77 2.00 -10.77
C TYR A 320 -14.92 2.63 -11.90
N LYS A 321 -13.88 1.93 -12.37
CA LYS A 321 -13.01 2.43 -13.44
C LYS A 321 -13.77 2.64 -14.74
N ALA A 322 -14.69 1.74 -15.09
CA ALA A 322 -15.54 1.91 -16.28
C ALA A 322 -16.52 3.10 -16.17
N GLN A 323 -17.09 3.39 -14.98
CA GLN A 323 -17.88 4.61 -14.78
C GLN A 323 -17.01 5.87 -14.77
N LEU A 324 -15.79 5.83 -14.24
CA LEU A 324 -14.85 6.96 -14.29
C LEU A 324 -14.51 7.33 -15.73
N VAL A 325 -14.15 6.34 -16.56
CA VAL A 325 -13.91 6.53 -18.00
C VAL A 325 -15.16 7.05 -18.71
N LYS A 326 -16.35 6.52 -18.38
CA LYS A 326 -17.62 7.03 -18.93
C LYS A 326 -17.91 8.48 -18.51
N THR A 327 -17.53 8.90 -17.31
CA THR A 327 -17.72 10.28 -16.83
C THR A 327 -16.74 11.24 -17.51
N LEU A 328 -15.48 10.85 -17.64
CA LEU A 328 -14.42 11.70 -18.20
C LEU A 328 -14.42 11.73 -19.73
N GLN A 329 -15.06 10.78 -20.42
CA GLN A 329 -15.20 10.76 -21.89
C GLN A 329 -13.85 10.96 -22.65
N PRO A 330 -12.77 10.22 -22.31
CA PRO A 330 -11.52 10.31 -23.05
C PRO A 330 -11.70 9.81 -24.49
N LYS A 331 -10.94 10.34 -25.44
CA LYS A 331 -10.99 9.88 -26.84
C LYS A 331 -10.40 8.48 -26.98
N ILE A 332 -9.29 8.23 -26.30
CA ILE A 332 -8.64 6.91 -26.17
C ILE A 332 -8.49 6.57 -24.69
N TYR A 333 -8.84 5.33 -24.31
CA TYR A 333 -8.54 4.75 -23.01
C TYR A 333 -7.51 3.62 -23.13
N CYS A 334 -6.59 3.56 -22.16
CA CYS A 334 -5.50 2.60 -22.09
C CYS A 334 -5.40 2.03 -20.65
N PRO A 335 -5.70 0.74 -20.41
CA PRO A 335 -5.31 0.11 -19.15
C PRO A 335 -3.78 0.13 -19.02
N PHE A 336 -3.27 0.52 -17.85
CA PHE A 336 -1.85 0.84 -17.67
C PHE A 336 -1.21 0.13 -16.47
N ALA A 337 -1.81 0.23 -15.27
CA ALA A 337 -1.27 -0.40 -14.07
C ALA A 337 -2.04 -1.68 -13.69
N GLY A 338 -1.33 -2.68 -13.15
CA GLY A 338 -1.94 -3.97 -12.80
C GLY A 338 -1.45 -5.18 -13.62
N TYR A 339 -0.33 -5.07 -14.33
CA TYR A 339 0.32 -6.21 -15.01
C TYR A 339 1.31 -6.99 -14.11
N PHE A 340 1.34 -6.70 -12.81
CA PHE A 340 2.18 -7.40 -11.82
C PHE A 340 1.65 -8.81 -11.54
N ILE A 341 2.55 -9.68 -11.10
CA ILE A 341 2.22 -11.04 -10.66
C ILE A 341 2.99 -11.38 -9.39
N GLU A 342 2.39 -12.19 -8.54
CA GLU A 342 3.06 -12.81 -7.40
C GLU A 342 3.98 -13.92 -7.92
N ALA A 343 5.20 -13.52 -8.32
CA ALA A 343 6.14 -14.37 -9.04
C ALA A 343 6.90 -15.35 -8.15
N HIS A 344 7.08 -15.04 -6.86
CA HIS A 344 7.86 -15.86 -5.94
C HIS A 344 7.16 -17.20 -5.68
N PRO A 345 7.86 -18.36 -5.66
CA PRO A 345 7.22 -19.66 -5.49
C PRO A 345 6.40 -19.81 -4.19
N SER A 346 6.78 -19.11 -3.12
CA SER A 346 6.04 -19.11 -1.84
C SER A 346 4.67 -18.41 -1.97
N ASP A 347 4.53 -17.42 -2.86
CA ASP A 347 3.29 -16.69 -3.10
C ASP A 347 2.30 -17.42 -4.02
N ARG A 348 2.62 -18.65 -4.45
CA ARG A 348 1.79 -19.45 -5.35
C ARG A 348 0.31 -19.49 -4.93
N TYR A 349 0.05 -19.62 -3.63
CA TYR A 349 -1.31 -19.60 -3.07
C TYR A 349 -2.03 -18.26 -3.33
N ILE A 350 -1.33 -17.13 -3.15
CA ILE A 350 -1.85 -15.80 -3.45
C ILE A 350 -2.10 -15.67 -4.96
N ARG A 351 -1.13 -16.05 -5.79
CA ARG A 351 -1.23 -16.02 -7.27
C ARG A 351 -2.46 -16.78 -7.79
N GLU A 352 -2.71 -17.99 -7.27
CA GLU A 352 -3.77 -18.88 -7.75
C GLU A 352 -5.18 -18.42 -7.33
N ILE A 353 -5.32 -17.68 -6.21
CA ILE A 353 -6.64 -17.37 -5.61
C ILE A 353 -7.00 -15.88 -5.67
N ASN A 354 -6.00 -14.98 -5.63
CA ASN A 354 -6.17 -13.53 -5.69
C ASN A 354 -6.41 -13.04 -7.13
N MET A 355 -7.43 -13.62 -7.79
CA MET A 355 -7.80 -13.32 -9.18
C MET A 355 -7.87 -11.81 -9.44
N LYS A 356 -7.24 -11.38 -10.53
CA LYS A 356 -7.17 -9.98 -10.99
C LYS A 356 -8.17 -9.75 -12.12
N ASN A 357 -8.65 -8.51 -12.29
CA ASN A 357 -9.38 -8.16 -13.52
C ASN A 357 -8.40 -8.12 -14.71
N SER A 358 -8.85 -8.51 -15.89
CA SER A 358 -8.09 -8.30 -17.14
C SER A 358 -8.32 -6.92 -17.75
N ALA A 359 -7.35 -6.48 -18.56
CA ALA A 359 -7.47 -5.29 -19.42
C ALA A 359 -8.65 -5.45 -20.41
N GLU A 360 -8.85 -6.67 -20.90
CA GLU A 360 -9.87 -7.07 -21.87
C GLU A 360 -11.28 -6.90 -21.32
N GLU A 361 -11.52 -7.32 -20.07
CA GLU A 361 -12.80 -7.15 -19.37
C GLU A 361 -13.15 -5.68 -19.16
N LEU A 362 -12.18 -4.86 -18.72
CA LEU A 362 -12.42 -3.43 -18.50
C LEU A 362 -12.69 -2.73 -19.83
N ASN A 363 -11.89 -3.01 -20.86
CA ASN A 363 -12.09 -2.48 -22.20
C ASN A 363 -13.43 -2.93 -22.81
N ALA A 364 -13.87 -4.17 -22.59
CA ALA A 364 -15.18 -4.64 -23.02
C ALA A 364 -16.33 -3.90 -22.30
N LEU A 365 -16.20 -3.65 -20.99
CA LEU A 365 -17.19 -2.90 -20.22
C LEU A 365 -17.25 -1.43 -20.66
N ILE A 366 -16.11 -0.80 -20.91
CA ILE A 366 -16.02 0.59 -21.43
C ILE A 366 -16.72 0.70 -22.77
N ARG A 367 -16.38 -0.15 -23.76
CA ARG A 367 -17.02 -0.16 -25.09
C ARG A 367 -18.53 -0.42 -25.01
N LYS A 368 -18.98 -1.24 -24.06
CA LYS A 368 -20.42 -1.48 -23.80
C LYS A 368 -21.12 -0.26 -23.20
N LEU A 369 -20.46 0.49 -22.32
CA LEU A 369 -21.02 1.70 -21.68
C LEU A 369 -20.96 2.93 -22.59
N ASN A 370 -19.96 3.01 -23.47
CA ASN A 370 -19.81 4.05 -24.47
C ASN A 370 -18.98 3.57 -25.69
N PRO A 371 -19.63 3.22 -26.81
CA PRO A 371 -18.94 2.76 -28.01
C PRO A 371 -18.06 3.80 -28.71
N SER A 372 -18.17 5.10 -28.37
CA SER A 372 -17.33 6.14 -28.98
C SER A 372 -15.91 6.22 -28.41
N ILE A 373 -15.67 5.63 -27.23
CA ILE A 373 -14.35 5.61 -26.59
C ILE A 373 -13.52 4.49 -27.23
N LYS A 374 -12.43 4.86 -27.91
CA LYS A 374 -11.47 3.88 -28.43
C LYS A 374 -10.67 3.30 -27.26
N THR A 375 -10.51 1.99 -27.21
CA THR A 375 -9.72 1.31 -26.18
C THR A 375 -8.47 0.69 -26.81
N TRP A 376 -7.31 0.83 -26.17
CA TRP A 376 -6.05 0.21 -26.62
C TRP A 376 -5.34 -0.46 -25.43
N THR A 377 -5.22 -1.79 -25.44
CA THR A 377 -4.29 -2.50 -24.55
C THR A 377 -2.90 -2.48 -25.22
N PRO A 378 -1.88 -1.83 -24.63
CA PRO A 378 -0.52 -1.89 -25.15
C PRO A 378 0.10 -3.28 -24.91
N LYS A 379 0.95 -3.74 -25.83
CA LYS A 379 1.95 -4.77 -25.52
C LYS A 379 3.27 -4.07 -25.16
N PRO A 380 4.19 -4.73 -24.42
CA PRO A 380 5.51 -4.17 -24.21
C PRO A 380 6.20 -3.85 -25.53
N GLY A 381 6.65 -2.60 -25.68
CA GLY A 381 7.26 -2.10 -26.91
C GLY A 381 6.28 -1.58 -27.98
N SER A 382 4.96 -1.78 -27.84
CA SER A 382 3.98 -1.15 -28.75
C SER A 382 4.03 0.38 -28.63
N VAL A 383 3.85 1.07 -29.76
CA VAL A 383 3.82 2.53 -29.86
C VAL A 383 2.47 2.99 -30.41
N LEU A 384 1.86 3.99 -29.77
CA LEU A 384 0.66 4.69 -30.25
C LEU A 384 1.05 6.06 -30.80
N ASP A 385 0.86 6.30 -32.10
CA ASP A 385 0.81 7.66 -32.65
C ASP A 385 -0.57 8.24 -32.29
N LEU A 386 -0.62 9.00 -31.20
CA LEU A 386 -1.83 9.65 -30.72
C LEU A 386 -2.40 10.63 -31.75
N SER A 387 -1.55 11.36 -32.48
CA SER A 387 -2.02 12.33 -33.48
C SER A 387 -2.71 11.62 -34.65
N LEU A 388 -2.12 10.52 -35.15
CA LEU A 388 -2.72 9.72 -36.21
C LEU A 388 -3.98 9.00 -35.72
N ALA A 389 -3.95 8.40 -34.52
CA ALA A 389 -5.09 7.71 -33.92
C ALA A 389 -6.33 8.59 -33.73
N LEU A 390 -6.13 9.90 -33.55
CA LEU A 390 -7.20 10.89 -33.39
C LEU A 390 -7.69 11.48 -34.72
N LYS A 391 -6.80 11.60 -35.72
CA LYS A 391 -7.15 12.10 -37.07
C LYS A 391 -7.84 11.04 -37.91
N ASP A 392 -7.34 9.82 -37.85
CA ASP A 392 -7.92 8.63 -38.48
C ASP A 392 -8.00 7.49 -37.45
N PRO A 393 -9.12 7.40 -36.71
CA PRO A 393 -9.36 6.31 -35.77
C PRO A 393 -9.36 4.91 -36.41
N SER A 394 -9.53 4.80 -37.74
CA SER A 394 -9.52 3.54 -38.48
C SER A 394 -8.12 3.12 -38.98
N SER A 395 -7.13 4.01 -38.90
CA SER A 395 -5.77 3.71 -39.33
C SER A 395 -5.12 2.61 -38.49
N SER A 396 -4.75 1.51 -39.12
CA SER A 396 -3.89 0.48 -38.54
C SER A 396 -2.45 0.97 -38.31
N MET A 397 -2.01 2.02 -39.02
CA MET A 397 -0.67 2.61 -38.85
C MET A 397 -0.53 3.43 -37.55
N ALA A 398 -1.64 3.76 -36.89
CA ALA A 398 -1.62 4.51 -35.64
C ALA A 398 -1.06 3.70 -34.45
N ILE A 399 -0.98 2.37 -34.56
CA ILE A 399 -0.37 1.49 -33.56
C ILE A 399 0.72 0.68 -34.26
N THR A 400 1.94 0.80 -33.77
CA THR A 400 3.05 -0.11 -34.14
C THR A 400 3.19 -1.12 -33.01
N ASP A 401 2.98 -2.40 -33.31
CA ASP A 401 3.24 -3.49 -32.36
C ASP A 401 4.73 -3.88 -32.35
N PRO A 402 5.22 -4.51 -31.26
CA PRO A 402 6.57 -5.05 -31.22
C PRO A 402 6.76 -6.15 -32.28
N PRO A 403 8.01 -6.45 -32.70
CA PRO A 403 8.32 -7.52 -33.65
C PRO A 403 7.64 -8.87 -33.31
N PRO A 404 7.23 -9.69 -34.31
CA PRO A 404 6.39 -10.88 -34.08
C PRO A 404 6.94 -11.99 -33.16
N ASN A 405 8.19 -11.88 -32.69
CA ASN A 405 8.84 -12.83 -31.77
C ASN A 405 9.35 -12.16 -30.48
N THR A 406 8.95 -10.92 -30.19
CA THR A 406 9.36 -10.23 -28.95
C THR A 406 8.79 -10.95 -27.74
N GLN A 407 9.64 -11.25 -26.76
CA GLN A 407 9.19 -11.79 -25.47
C GLN A 407 8.33 -10.74 -24.77
N LEU A 408 7.02 -11.02 -24.63
CA LEU A 408 6.07 -10.10 -23.98
C LEU A 408 5.97 -10.32 -22.47
N TYR A 409 6.28 -11.53 -21.98
CA TYR A 409 6.12 -11.93 -20.60
C TYR A 409 7.41 -12.51 -20.03
N MET A 410 7.72 -12.18 -18.78
CA MET A 410 8.81 -12.79 -18.04
C MET A 410 8.51 -14.28 -17.79
N ASN A 411 9.55 -15.08 -17.97
CA ASN A 411 9.57 -16.53 -17.71
C ASN A 411 10.71 -16.93 -16.76
N LYS A 412 11.43 -15.93 -16.23
CA LYS A 412 12.54 -16.01 -15.28
C LYS A 412 12.53 -14.74 -14.43
N TRP A 413 12.94 -14.87 -13.18
CA TRP A 413 13.02 -13.78 -12.21
C TRP A 413 14.36 -13.87 -11.48
N GLU A 414 14.98 -12.72 -11.23
CA GLU A 414 16.24 -12.60 -10.48
C GLU A 414 15.93 -12.19 -9.03
N PHE A 415 15.44 -13.16 -8.24
CA PHE A 415 15.06 -12.90 -6.84
C PHE A 415 16.25 -12.46 -5.98
N ASP A 416 17.46 -12.97 -6.26
CA ASP A 416 18.71 -12.66 -5.56
C ASP A 416 18.98 -11.14 -5.46
N LEU A 417 18.56 -10.34 -6.44
CA LEU A 417 18.67 -8.86 -6.41
C LEU A 417 17.96 -8.22 -5.21
N TYR A 418 16.95 -8.88 -4.67
CA TYR A 418 16.17 -8.46 -3.51
C TYR A 418 16.48 -9.33 -2.28
N MET A 419 16.81 -10.60 -2.51
CA MET A 419 17.04 -11.59 -1.45
C MET A 419 18.44 -11.57 -0.88
N ASP A 420 19.48 -11.16 -1.62
CA ASP A 420 20.85 -11.16 -1.10
C ASP A 420 21.02 -10.17 0.06
N GLU A 421 20.40 -8.99 -0.01
CA GLU A 421 20.40 -8.04 1.12
C GLU A 421 19.64 -8.63 2.31
N ILE A 422 18.42 -9.18 2.09
CA ILE A 422 17.60 -9.81 3.13
C ILE A 422 18.32 -11.00 3.79
N ASN A 423 18.92 -11.88 3.00
CA ASN A 423 19.64 -13.07 3.47
C ASN A 423 20.95 -12.70 4.18
N SER A 424 21.64 -11.66 3.71
CA SER A 424 22.77 -11.09 4.46
C SER A 424 22.32 -10.64 5.85
N VAL A 425 21.09 -10.09 5.97
CA VAL A 425 20.56 -9.64 7.26
C VAL A 425 20.08 -10.73 8.23
N ILE A 426 20.31 -12.02 7.93
CA ILE A 426 20.00 -13.14 8.84
C ILE A 426 21.20 -13.49 9.75
N THR A 427 22.44 -13.11 9.40
CA THR A 427 23.67 -13.72 9.96
C THR A 427 24.52 -12.87 10.94
N ASP A 428 24.12 -11.63 11.19
CA ASP A 428 24.84 -10.63 11.99
C ASP A 428 24.44 -10.78 13.50
N ASP A 429 25.42 -10.56 14.38
CA ASP A 429 25.47 -10.62 15.84
C ASP A 429 24.29 -10.06 16.66
N ILE A 430 23.43 -9.12 16.19
CA ILE A 430 22.29 -8.70 17.06
C ILE A 430 21.40 -9.91 17.38
N PHE A 431 21.33 -10.86 16.46
CA PHE A 431 20.62 -12.11 16.63
C PHE A 431 21.51 -13.19 17.30
N LYS A 432 22.82 -13.00 17.46
CA LYS A 432 23.68 -13.95 18.22
C LYS A 432 23.53 -13.80 19.73
N HIS A 433 23.03 -12.66 20.21
CA HIS A 433 22.86 -12.43 21.64
C HIS A 433 21.52 -11.76 21.98
N LYS A 434 20.64 -12.48 22.70
CA LYS A 434 19.32 -12.00 23.18
C LYS A 434 19.35 -10.59 23.77
N ASN A 435 20.38 -10.23 24.54
CA ASN A 435 20.52 -8.91 25.15
C ASN A 435 20.81 -7.77 24.15
N TRP A 436 21.27 -8.06 22.94
CA TRP A 436 21.46 -7.06 21.90
C TRP A 436 20.12 -6.73 21.23
N ILE A 437 19.23 -7.72 21.06
CA ILE A 437 17.83 -7.45 20.69
C ILE A 437 17.10 -6.65 21.79
N GLN A 438 17.34 -6.97 23.07
CA GLN A 438 16.84 -6.14 24.17
C GLN A 438 17.41 -4.71 24.14
N PHE A 439 18.68 -4.55 23.77
CA PHE A 439 19.30 -3.23 23.58
C PHE A 439 18.61 -2.47 22.44
N TYR A 440 18.30 -3.10 21.30
CA TYR A 440 17.54 -2.45 20.23
C TYR A 440 16.22 -1.89 20.75
N TYR A 441 15.40 -2.70 21.42
CA TYR A 441 14.09 -2.25 21.90
C TYR A 441 14.20 -1.09 22.90
N ARG A 442 15.24 -1.09 23.75
CA ARG A 442 15.55 0.03 24.66
C ARG A 442 16.08 1.27 23.93
N TRP A 443 16.88 1.09 22.89
CA TRP A 443 17.42 2.18 22.06
C TRP A 443 16.33 2.85 21.22
N ALA A 444 15.39 2.06 20.70
CA ALA A 444 14.20 2.55 19.99
C ALA A 444 13.21 3.28 20.92
N ASP A 445 13.36 3.11 22.23
CA ASP A 445 12.57 3.72 23.32
C ASP A 445 11.03 3.65 23.13
N PHE A 446 10.57 2.56 22.50
CA PHE A 446 9.17 2.32 22.16
C PHE A 446 8.39 1.78 23.39
N LYS A 447 8.29 2.59 24.45
CA LYS A 447 7.64 2.24 25.73
C LYS A 447 6.24 2.84 25.88
N ASP A 448 5.63 2.64 27.06
CA ASP A 448 4.30 3.13 27.46
C ASP A 448 3.11 2.53 26.68
N TYR A 449 3.30 1.43 25.95
CA TYR A 449 2.22 0.67 25.29
C TYR A 449 1.78 -0.51 26.15
N ASN A 450 0.47 -0.72 26.36
CA ASN A 450 -0.04 -1.93 27.02
C ASN A 450 -0.06 -3.17 26.09
N LEU A 451 1.05 -3.36 25.38
CA LEU A 451 1.29 -4.41 24.42
C LEU A 451 2.40 -5.33 24.96
N VAL A 452 2.15 -6.63 24.98
CA VAL A 452 3.16 -7.65 25.25
C VAL A 452 3.26 -8.53 24.02
N VAL A 453 4.40 -8.48 23.33
CA VAL A 453 4.67 -9.33 22.17
C VAL A 453 5.47 -10.53 22.64
N ARG A 454 5.03 -11.73 22.28
CA ARG A 454 5.89 -12.92 22.33
C ARG A 454 6.65 -13.00 21.02
N VAL A 455 7.97 -12.86 21.08
CA VAL A 455 8.85 -13.11 19.95
C VAL A 455 9.26 -14.58 20.02
N ILE A 456 8.96 -15.31 18.95
CA ILE A 456 9.39 -16.69 18.73
C ILE A 456 10.18 -16.68 17.43
N GLU A 457 11.41 -17.17 17.49
CA GLU A 457 12.23 -17.41 16.30
C GLU A 457 11.78 -18.72 15.65
N THR A 458 11.34 -18.66 14.39
CA THR A 458 10.78 -19.78 13.64
C THR A 458 11.52 -20.04 12.34
N ASP A 459 11.42 -21.26 11.83
CA ASP A 459 11.54 -21.48 10.38
C ASP A 459 10.35 -20.80 9.66
N GLU A 460 10.35 -20.84 8.32
CA GLU A 460 9.31 -20.15 7.53
C GLU A 460 8.09 -21.02 7.19
N ASP A 461 8.08 -22.26 7.69
CA ASP A 461 6.84 -22.98 7.96
C ASP A 461 6.19 -22.50 9.29
N PHE A 462 6.70 -21.41 9.87
CA PHE A 462 6.35 -20.84 11.18
C PHE A 462 6.52 -21.83 12.35
N ARG A 463 7.41 -22.83 12.23
CA ARG A 463 7.73 -23.77 13.30
C ARG A 463 8.86 -23.20 14.18
N PRO A 464 8.72 -23.18 15.52
CA PRO A 464 9.77 -22.68 16.40
C PRO A 464 11.10 -23.42 16.22
N PHE A 465 12.21 -22.68 16.07
CA PHE A 465 13.53 -23.28 16.02
C PHE A 465 13.87 -23.95 17.36
N PRO A 466 14.39 -25.21 17.38
CA PRO A 466 14.65 -25.94 18.63
C PRO A 466 15.60 -25.26 19.64
N ASN A 467 16.45 -24.34 19.17
CA ASN A 467 17.34 -23.52 20.00
C ASN A 467 17.15 -22.00 19.75
N GLY A 468 16.08 -21.61 19.05
CA GLY A 468 15.79 -20.21 18.75
C GLY A 468 15.29 -19.44 19.97
N TYR A 469 15.22 -18.12 19.86
CA TYR A 469 14.70 -17.31 20.94
C TYR A 469 13.18 -17.44 21.11
N ASP A 470 12.76 -17.65 22.35
CA ASP A 470 11.40 -17.44 22.83
C ASP A 470 11.45 -16.47 24.02
N TYR A 471 10.74 -15.35 23.90
CA TYR A 471 10.65 -14.35 24.96
C TYR A 471 9.47 -13.39 24.78
N PHE A 472 9.06 -12.78 25.89
CA PHE A 472 8.16 -11.65 25.89
C PHE A 472 8.96 -10.34 25.86
N VAL A 473 8.44 -9.37 25.12
CA VAL A 473 8.79 -7.95 25.21
C VAL A 473 7.58 -7.25 25.79
N ASP A 474 7.77 -6.60 26.93
CA ASP A 474 6.75 -5.77 27.56
C ASP A 474 6.98 -4.32 27.13
N PHE A 475 6.13 -3.80 26.26
CA PHE A 475 6.25 -2.42 25.78
C PHE A 475 5.66 -1.39 26.74
N LEU A 476 5.21 -1.76 27.93
CA LEU A 476 4.81 -0.80 28.96
C LEU A 476 6.05 -0.17 29.61
N ASP A 477 7.04 -1.00 29.98
CA ASP A 477 8.25 -0.60 30.69
C ASP A 477 9.56 -0.99 30.00
N LEU A 478 9.48 -1.60 28.80
CA LEU A 478 10.60 -2.22 28.06
C LEU A 478 11.36 -3.28 28.88
N SER A 479 10.61 -4.02 29.71
CA SER A 479 11.07 -5.24 30.35
C SER A 479 10.89 -6.48 29.45
N PHE A 480 11.50 -7.59 29.87
CA PHE A 480 11.51 -8.86 29.13
C PHE A 480 11.13 -9.99 30.09
N PRO A 481 9.85 -10.08 30.48
CA PRO A 481 9.42 -10.99 31.52
C PRO A 481 9.49 -12.45 31.05
N GLY A 482 9.78 -13.37 31.97
CA GLY A 482 9.88 -14.81 31.66
C GLY A 482 8.53 -15.48 31.36
N GLN A 483 7.43 -14.78 31.63
CA GLN A 483 6.06 -15.16 31.32
C GLN A 483 5.27 -13.89 30.97
N ARG A 484 4.11 -14.04 30.33
CA ARG A 484 3.20 -12.92 30.13
C ARG A 484 2.80 -12.29 31.49
N PRO A 485 2.90 -10.96 31.67
CA PRO A 485 2.38 -10.29 32.86
C PRO A 485 0.88 -10.52 33.07
N GLU A 486 0.46 -10.71 34.32
CA GLU A 486 -0.96 -10.75 34.69
C GLU A 486 -1.54 -9.33 34.73
N ARG A 487 -1.95 -8.82 33.57
CA ARG A 487 -2.76 -7.60 33.44
C ARG A 487 -3.66 -7.66 32.22
N ASP A 488 -4.73 -6.88 32.23
CA ASP A 488 -5.68 -6.82 31.12
C ASP A 488 -4.99 -6.28 29.85
N HIS A 489 -5.19 -6.97 28.73
CA HIS A 489 -4.66 -6.60 27.41
C HIS A 489 -5.77 -6.72 26.37
N ALA A 490 -5.88 -5.74 25.46
CA ALA A 490 -6.94 -5.65 24.45
C ALA A 490 -6.91 -6.69 23.31
N TYR A 491 -6.06 -7.72 23.43
CA TYR A 491 -5.79 -8.73 22.39
C TYR A 491 -5.77 -10.15 23.01
N LEU A 492 -6.76 -10.45 23.85
CA LEU A 492 -6.94 -11.73 24.54
C LEU A 492 -8.33 -12.33 24.28
N GLU A 493 -8.65 -12.51 22.99
CA GLU A 493 -9.71 -13.39 22.50
C GLU A 493 -9.18 -14.24 21.34
#